data_AF-A0A1H2IAE8-F1
#
_entry.id   AF-A0A1H2IAE8-F1
#
_cell.length_a   1.000
_cell.length_b   1.000
_cell.length_c   1.000
_cell.angle_alpha   90.00
_cell.angle_beta   90.00
_cell.angle_gamma   90.00
#
_symmetry.space_group_name_H-M   'P 1'
#
loop_
_entity.id
_entity.type
_entity.pdbx_description
1 polymer ?
#
loop_
_entity_poly.entity_id
_entity_poly.type
_entity_poly.pdbx_seq_one_letter_code
_entity_poly.pdbx_strand_id
1 'polypeptide(L)'
;MTGWKFDPRHSRLSGFARDRRGAILPLFAIVLVFVIVAAGAGIDFARAVNQRQSLARGLDAAMLAVARELSIRNMTEGEIRSFLDDNYAAYFGANGDGSSVSGATVTIDEPQINTLTRQIAVAASASVPTFFIGLGGLGPEKLDVSVAAQAIYPKSVEAALVLDVTGSMGGSKIRALRDAAEAFVNTLVPPDSADANEKVRIAVIPYASGVNIGTSRATTATGGWNASRKSFEYCVSERTGAQAYSDDSYTTAVVGPGTVRSGYKRGYYKSGNSVRSSSGFVCPDAELVPLTLDPGSSSKRGTPLHTIANLQASGNTAGQTGVAWGWYTLSSRWSGLWPSESRPAPETDERVLKYMLLMTDGEFNTYFQPARVRGVNYDWLAHTGGSESTNRAIRLCEEAKDSGIKIITVGFQIGGNSNAKKVMEKCASTPSDYYLADDDDELIERFSAIANQIKTTYLAR
;
A
#
# COMPACT_ATOMS: atom_id res chain seq x y z
N MET A 1 -70.14 -60.27 -82.00
CA MET A 1 -70.63 -59.23 -81.07
C MET A 1 -70.38 -59.70 -79.64
N THR A 2 -70.32 -58.75 -78.71
CA THR A 2 -70.16 -58.84 -77.24
C THR A 2 -68.77 -59.21 -76.70
N GLY A 3 -68.06 -58.17 -76.23
CA GLY A 3 -66.77 -58.24 -75.55
C GLY A 3 -66.88 -58.32 -74.03
N TRP A 4 -65.73 -58.51 -73.36
CA TRP A 4 -65.59 -58.59 -71.91
C TRP A 4 -64.41 -57.74 -71.40
N LYS A 5 -64.60 -57.23 -70.19
CA LYS A 5 -64.04 -56.02 -69.57
C LYS A 5 -62.70 -56.27 -68.85
N PHE A 6 -61.94 -55.18 -68.71
CA PHE A 6 -60.84 -55.02 -67.74
C PHE A 6 -61.34 -55.07 -66.29
N ASP A 7 -60.55 -55.65 -65.39
CA ASP A 7 -60.73 -55.60 -63.92
C ASP A 7 -59.42 -55.12 -63.25
N PRO A 8 -59.43 -54.12 -62.34
CA PRO A 8 -58.23 -53.50 -61.81
C PRO A 8 -57.75 -54.15 -60.50
N ARG A 9 -56.44 -54.37 -60.38
CA ARG A 9 -55.77 -54.83 -59.16
C ARG A 9 -55.63 -53.70 -58.15
N HIS A 10 -56.52 -53.60 -57.17
CA HIS A 10 -56.24 -52.87 -55.93
C HIS A 10 -56.90 -53.54 -54.73
N SER A 11 -56.12 -54.22 -53.87
CA SER A 11 -56.33 -54.28 -52.40
C SER A 11 -55.38 -55.26 -51.71
N ARG A 12 -54.11 -54.86 -51.50
CA ARG A 12 -53.22 -55.53 -50.52
C ARG A 12 -52.69 -54.61 -49.42
N LEU A 13 -53.19 -53.36 -49.32
CA LEU A 13 -52.78 -52.40 -48.30
C LEU A 13 -53.72 -52.34 -47.07
N SER A 14 -54.93 -52.88 -47.15
CA SER A 14 -55.90 -52.83 -46.04
C SER A 14 -55.68 -53.88 -44.94
N GLY A 15 -54.83 -54.88 -45.18
CA GLY A 15 -54.46 -55.90 -44.18
C GLY A 15 -53.47 -55.40 -43.13
N PHE A 16 -52.60 -54.44 -43.49
CA PHE A 16 -51.55 -53.93 -42.58
C PHE A 16 -52.13 -53.00 -41.50
N ALA A 17 -53.24 -52.31 -41.78
CA ALA A 17 -53.88 -51.39 -40.84
C ALA A 17 -54.73 -52.07 -39.76
N ARG A 18 -54.98 -53.39 -39.86
CA ARG A 18 -55.87 -54.14 -38.94
C ARG A 18 -55.14 -55.12 -38.02
N ASP A 19 -53.83 -55.23 -38.10
CA ASP A 19 -53.07 -56.15 -37.26
C ASP A 19 -52.81 -55.57 -35.87
N ARG A 20 -53.52 -56.07 -34.85
CA ARG A 20 -53.39 -55.68 -33.44
C ARG A 20 -52.18 -56.31 -32.74
N ARG A 21 -51.42 -57.20 -33.40
CA ARG A 21 -50.18 -57.78 -32.84
C ARG A 21 -49.01 -56.80 -32.85
N GLY A 22 -49.17 -55.64 -33.50
CA GLY A 22 -48.16 -54.56 -33.57
C GLY A 22 -48.29 -53.46 -32.51
N ALA A 23 -49.30 -53.46 -31.62
CA ALA A 23 -49.51 -52.37 -30.66
C ALA A 23 -48.43 -52.26 -29.56
N ILE A 24 -47.65 -53.33 -29.35
CA ILE A 24 -46.54 -53.36 -28.40
C ILE A 24 -45.33 -52.57 -28.91
N LEU A 25 -45.08 -52.55 -30.23
CA LEU A 25 -43.93 -51.87 -30.83
C LEU A 25 -43.95 -50.35 -30.61
N PRO A 26 -45.06 -49.63 -30.85
CA PRO A 26 -45.16 -48.20 -30.53
C PRO A 26 -44.98 -47.90 -29.04
N LEU A 27 -45.56 -48.72 -28.17
CA LEU A 27 -45.54 -48.51 -26.72
C LEU A 27 -44.14 -48.80 -26.14
N PHE A 28 -43.50 -49.87 -26.62
CA PHE A 28 -42.10 -50.19 -26.32
C PHE A 28 -41.15 -49.11 -26.84
N ALA A 29 -41.36 -48.58 -28.06
CA ALA A 29 -40.54 -47.50 -28.61
C ALA A 29 -40.61 -46.23 -27.74
N ILE A 30 -41.80 -45.87 -27.25
CA ILE A 30 -41.97 -44.72 -26.36
C ILE A 30 -41.25 -44.96 -25.02
N VAL A 31 -41.46 -46.11 -24.38
CA VAL A 31 -40.80 -46.44 -23.11
C VAL A 31 -39.28 -46.50 -23.27
N LEU A 32 -38.79 -47.04 -24.38
CA LEU A 32 -37.36 -47.10 -24.69
C LEU A 32 -36.74 -45.70 -24.78
N VAL A 33 -37.43 -44.74 -25.42
CA VAL A 33 -36.98 -43.34 -25.45
C VAL A 33 -36.88 -42.77 -24.04
N PHE A 34 -37.88 -43.02 -23.16
CA PHE A 34 -37.82 -42.56 -21.78
C PHE A 34 -36.64 -43.16 -20.99
N VAL A 35 -36.37 -44.46 -21.17
CA VAL A 35 -35.22 -45.12 -20.51
C VAL A 35 -33.89 -44.55 -21.02
N ILE A 36 -33.77 -44.31 -22.33
CA ILE A 36 -32.58 -43.69 -22.93
C ILE A 36 -32.38 -42.26 -22.41
N VAL A 37 -33.45 -41.45 -22.35
CA VAL A 37 -33.39 -40.08 -21.81
C VAL A 37 -33.01 -40.11 -20.33
N ALA A 38 -33.59 -41.00 -19.52
CA ALA A 38 -33.27 -41.11 -18.10
C ALA A 38 -31.82 -41.54 -17.85
N ALA A 39 -31.33 -42.55 -18.58
CA ALA A 39 -29.95 -43.01 -18.47
C ALA A 39 -28.96 -41.96 -19.01
N GLY A 40 -29.29 -41.33 -20.14
CA GLY A 40 -28.48 -40.31 -20.80
C GLY A 40 -28.41 -38.99 -20.04
N ALA A 41 -29.47 -38.62 -19.29
CA ALA A 41 -29.45 -37.46 -18.40
C ALA A 41 -28.35 -37.57 -17.33
N GLY A 42 -28.07 -38.79 -16.85
CA GLY A 42 -26.94 -39.04 -15.95
C GLY A 42 -25.59 -38.73 -16.60
N ILE A 43 -25.43 -39.02 -17.90
CA ILE A 43 -24.22 -38.72 -18.67
C ILE A 43 -24.09 -37.20 -18.90
N ASP A 44 -25.17 -36.53 -19.31
CA ASP A 44 -25.19 -35.07 -19.49
C ASP A 44 -24.87 -34.35 -18.17
N PHE A 45 -25.43 -34.81 -17.05
CA PHE A 45 -25.14 -34.28 -15.72
C PHE A 45 -23.68 -34.54 -15.31
N ALA A 46 -23.15 -35.74 -15.53
CA ALA A 46 -21.75 -36.06 -15.25
C ALA A 46 -20.79 -35.16 -16.04
N ARG A 47 -21.12 -34.87 -17.31
CA ARG A 47 -20.36 -33.92 -18.13
C ARG A 47 -20.41 -32.50 -17.58
N ALA A 48 -21.59 -32.02 -17.18
CA ALA A 48 -21.74 -30.70 -16.57
C ALA A 48 -20.93 -30.58 -15.25
N VAL A 49 -20.97 -31.61 -14.40
CA VAL A 49 -20.19 -31.66 -13.15
C VAL A 49 -18.68 -31.68 -13.43
N ASN A 50 -18.22 -32.50 -14.38
CA ASN A 50 -16.81 -32.55 -14.75
C ASN A 50 -16.33 -31.20 -15.32
N GLN A 51 -17.17 -30.51 -16.11
CA GLN A 51 -16.85 -29.17 -16.60
C GLN A 51 -16.74 -28.17 -15.45
N ARG A 52 -17.71 -28.15 -14.53
CA ARG A 52 -17.67 -27.29 -13.33
C ARG A 52 -16.40 -27.51 -12.51
N GLN A 53 -15.98 -28.76 -12.30
CA GLN A 53 -14.74 -29.07 -11.60
C GLN A 53 -13.49 -28.60 -12.36
N SER A 54 -13.51 -28.68 -13.69
CA SER A 54 -12.42 -28.18 -14.52
C SER A 54 -12.29 -26.65 -14.44
N LEU A 55 -13.41 -25.93 -14.57
CA LEU A 55 -13.47 -24.47 -14.39
C LEU A 55 -12.96 -24.04 -13.02
N ALA A 56 -13.41 -24.72 -11.95
CA ALA A 56 -12.99 -24.39 -10.60
C ALA A 56 -11.46 -24.49 -10.44
N ARG A 57 -10.86 -25.59 -10.92
CA ARG A 57 -9.41 -25.79 -10.82
C ARG A 57 -8.60 -24.78 -11.64
N GLY A 58 -9.05 -24.47 -12.85
CA GLY A 58 -8.38 -23.47 -13.70
C GLY A 58 -8.50 -22.06 -13.12
N LEU A 59 -9.68 -21.69 -12.64
CA LEU A 59 -9.92 -20.38 -12.04
C LEU A 59 -9.16 -20.21 -10.72
N ASP A 60 -9.12 -21.24 -9.87
CA ASP A 60 -8.34 -21.21 -8.62
C ASP A 60 -6.83 -21.08 -8.88
N ALA A 61 -6.30 -21.78 -9.90
CA ALA A 61 -4.90 -21.68 -10.30
C ALA A 61 -4.55 -20.27 -10.81
N ALA A 62 -5.42 -19.68 -11.65
CA ALA A 62 -5.25 -18.32 -12.15
C ALA A 62 -5.34 -17.28 -11.02
N MET A 63 -6.33 -17.41 -10.12
CA MET A 63 -6.48 -16.54 -8.96
C MET A 63 -5.29 -16.64 -8.00
N LEU A 64 -4.70 -17.83 -7.83
CA LEU A 64 -3.48 -18.01 -7.03
C LEU A 64 -2.28 -17.30 -7.67
N ALA A 65 -2.15 -17.35 -9.00
CA ALA A 65 -1.10 -16.61 -9.71
C ALA A 65 -1.27 -15.09 -9.53
N VAL A 66 -2.50 -14.58 -9.69
CA VAL A 66 -2.84 -13.18 -9.42
C VAL A 66 -2.51 -12.80 -7.98
N ALA A 67 -2.90 -13.63 -7.00
CA ALA A 67 -2.61 -13.39 -5.59
C ALA A 67 -1.10 -13.31 -5.30
N ARG A 68 -0.30 -14.17 -5.94
CA ARG A 68 1.16 -14.16 -5.83
C ARG A 68 1.74 -12.88 -6.42
N GLU A 69 1.31 -12.47 -7.60
CA GLU A 69 1.82 -11.28 -8.28
C GLU A 69 1.47 -10.01 -7.50
N LEU A 70 0.23 -9.91 -7.03
CA LEU A 70 -0.23 -8.83 -6.16
C LEU A 70 0.42 -8.83 -4.78
N SER A 71 1.07 -9.93 -4.38
CA SER A 71 1.87 -9.94 -3.15
C SER A 71 3.22 -9.26 -3.33
N ILE A 72 3.68 -9.11 -4.57
CA ILE A 72 4.99 -8.56 -4.92
C ILE A 72 4.85 -7.10 -5.33
N ARG A 73 3.90 -6.80 -6.24
CA ARG A 73 3.72 -5.46 -6.81
C ARG A 73 2.27 -4.98 -6.82
N ASN A 74 2.08 -3.70 -7.09
CA ASN A 74 0.76 -3.14 -7.35
C ASN A 74 0.43 -3.27 -8.83
N MET A 75 -0.82 -3.65 -9.11
CA MET A 75 -1.35 -3.78 -10.46
C MET A 75 -2.61 -2.91 -10.58
N THR A 76 -2.81 -2.35 -11.77
CA THR A 76 -4.07 -1.74 -12.18
C THR A 76 -5.12 -2.81 -12.44
N GLU A 77 -6.39 -2.43 -12.45
CA GLU A 77 -7.50 -3.33 -12.76
C GLU A 77 -7.33 -4.01 -14.14
N GLY A 78 -6.89 -3.24 -15.14
CA GLY A 78 -6.59 -3.78 -16.48
C GLY A 78 -5.44 -4.79 -16.48
N GLU A 79 -4.39 -4.55 -15.70
CA GLU A 79 -3.28 -5.52 -15.55
C GLU A 79 -3.73 -6.79 -14.83
N ILE A 80 -4.56 -6.67 -13.78
CA ILE A 80 -5.11 -7.83 -13.05
C ILE A 80 -5.93 -8.70 -14.01
N ARG A 81 -6.78 -8.07 -14.83
CA ARG A 81 -7.57 -8.77 -15.83
C ARG A 81 -6.70 -9.51 -16.84
N SER A 82 -5.76 -8.80 -17.48
CA SER A 82 -4.87 -9.42 -18.47
C SER A 82 -4.10 -10.59 -17.87
N PHE A 83 -3.56 -10.42 -16.66
CA PHE A 83 -2.79 -11.47 -16.00
C PHE A 83 -3.64 -12.68 -15.63
N LEU A 84 -4.90 -12.46 -15.22
CA LEU A 84 -5.84 -13.53 -14.94
C LEU A 84 -6.18 -14.33 -16.20
N ASP A 85 -6.50 -13.63 -17.29
CA ASP A 85 -6.83 -14.26 -18.58
C ASP A 85 -5.65 -15.08 -19.11
N ASP A 86 -4.43 -14.53 -19.04
CA ASP A 86 -3.20 -15.20 -19.48
C ASP A 86 -2.91 -16.47 -18.65
N ASN A 87 -3.02 -16.38 -17.32
CA ASN A 87 -2.77 -17.54 -16.44
C ASN A 87 -3.88 -18.59 -16.54
N TYR A 88 -5.12 -18.17 -16.74
CA TYR A 88 -6.22 -19.09 -17.00
C TYR A 88 -6.03 -19.83 -18.32
N ALA A 89 -5.70 -19.12 -19.40
CA ALA A 89 -5.40 -19.73 -20.70
C ALA A 89 -4.20 -20.69 -20.62
N ALA A 90 -3.13 -20.30 -19.90
CA ALA A 90 -1.96 -21.15 -19.71
C ALA A 90 -2.28 -22.47 -18.99
N TYR A 91 -3.23 -22.48 -18.04
CA TYR A 91 -3.67 -23.71 -17.36
C TYR A 91 -4.28 -24.73 -18.33
N PHE A 92 -5.04 -24.28 -19.33
CA PHE A 92 -5.66 -25.15 -20.34
C PHE A 92 -4.76 -25.41 -21.56
N GLY A 93 -3.61 -24.74 -21.66
CA GLY A 93 -2.59 -24.91 -22.69
C GLY A 93 -2.91 -24.20 -24.02
N ALA A 94 -1.91 -24.12 -24.92
CA ALA A 94 -1.98 -23.39 -26.19
C ALA A 94 -3.01 -23.90 -27.21
N ASN A 95 -3.74 -24.98 -26.90
CA ASN A 95 -4.71 -25.64 -27.79
C ASN A 95 -6.13 -25.83 -27.18
N GLY A 96 -6.42 -25.33 -25.97
CA GLY A 96 -7.66 -25.68 -25.27
C GLY A 96 -8.70 -24.56 -25.29
N ASP A 97 -9.94 -24.84 -25.72
CA ASP A 97 -11.14 -23.98 -25.68
C ASP A 97 -11.58 -23.56 -24.24
N GLY A 98 -10.65 -23.38 -23.30
CA GLY A 98 -10.91 -23.13 -21.88
C GLY A 98 -11.70 -24.26 -21.19
N SER A 99 -11.80 -25.42 -21.83
CA SER A 99 -12.78 -26.45 -21.53
C SER A 99 -12.21 -27.86 -21.71
N SER A 100 -12.53 -28.76 -20.77
CA SER A 100 -12.25 -30.19 -20.91
C SER A 100 -13.37 -30.93 -21.67
N VAL A 101 -14.44 -30.22 -22.05
CA VAL A 101 -15.63 -30.74 -22.73
C VAL A 101 -15.78 -30.05 -24.09
N SER A 102 -15.78 -30.85 -25.16
CA SER A 102 -15.99 -30.35 -26.53
C SER A 102 -17.36 -29.67 -26.67
N GLY A 103 -17.34 -28.45 -27.23
CA GLY A 103 -18.54 -27.64 -27.51
C GLY A 103 -19.10 -26.82 -26.34
N ALA A 104 -18.43 -26.81 -25.17
CA ALA A 104 -18.80 -25.90 -24.09
C ALA A 104 -18.19 -24.52 -24.32
N THR A 105 -19.00 -23.46 -24.20
CA THR A 105 -18.55 -22.07 -24.26
C THR A 105 -18.25 -21.57 -22.85
N VAL A 106 -17.03 -21.08 -22.62
CA VAL A 106 -16.59 -20.56 -21.32
C VAL A 106 -16.50 -19.04 -21.35
N THR A 107 -16.99 -18.40 -20.31
CA THR A 107 -16.93 -16.96 -20.10
C THR A 107 -16.38 -16.66 -18.71
N ILE A 108 -15.40 -15.76 -18.64
CA ILE A 108 -14.84 -15.25 -17.37
C ILE A 108 -15.40 -13.83 -17.19
N ASP A 109 -16.00 -13.58 -16.04
CA ASP A 109 -16.58 -12.29 -15.68
C ASP A 109 -15.48 -11.30 -15.25
N GLU A 110 -15.81 -10.01 -15.24
CA GLU A 110 -14.84 -8.99 -14.83
C GLU A 110 -14.47 -9.10 -13.35
N PRO A 111 -13.17 -9.00 -12.99
CA PRO A 111 -12.72 -9.10 -11.61
C PRO A 111 -13.32 -7.99 -10.75
N GLN A 112 -13.99 -8.37 -9.67
CA GLN A 112 -14.53 -7.44 -8.68
C GLN A 112 -13.49 -7.21 -7.59
N ILE A 113 -12.96 -5.98 -7.52
CA ILE A 113 -11.91 -5.61 -6.55
C ILE A 113 -12.55 -4.81 -5.40
N ASN A 114 -12.49 -5.37 -4.20
CA ASN A 114 -12.90 -4.69 -2.97
C ASN A 114 -11.65 -4.25 -2.19
N THR A 115 -11.38 -2.95 -2.17
CA THR A 115 -10.22 -2.34 -1.50
C THR A 115 -10.32 -2.32 0.02
N LEU A 116 -11.54 -2.34 0.55
CA LEU A 116 -11.82 -2.36 1.98
C LEU A 116 -11.58 -3.76 2.56
N THR A 117 -12.16 -4.79 1.93
CA THR A 117 -11.97 -6.19 2.35
C THR A 117 -10.70 -6.82 1.77
N ARG A 118 -10.00 -6.11 0.86
CA ARG A 118 -8.78 -6.55 0.16
C ARG A 118 -9.00 -7.80 -0.69
N GLN A 119 -10.21 -7.97 -1.21
CA GLN A 119 -10.61 -9.16 -1.93
C GLN A 119 -10.72 -8.88 -3.42
N ILE A 120 -10.26 -9.82 -4.22
CA ILE A 120 -10.55 -9.89 -5.65
C ILE A 120 -11.41 -11.12 -5.85
N ALA A 121 -12.61 -10.94 -6.39
CA ALA A 121 -13.54 -12.00 -6.71
C ALA A 121 -13.73 -12.08 -8.21
N VAL A 122 -13.66 -13.29 -8.75
CA VAL A 122 -13.86 -13.56 -10.18
C VAL A 122 -14.81 -14.72 -10.30
N ALA A 123 -15.72 -14.65 -11.27
CA ALA A 123 -16.62 -15.73 -11.62
C ALA A 123 -16.30 -16.23 -13.03
N ALA A 124 -16.47 -17.53 -13.25
CA ALA A 124 -16.42 -18.14 -14.57
C ALA A 124 -17.67 -19.00 -14.76
N SER A 125 -18.22 -18.96 -15.95
CA SER A 125 -19.42 -19.71 -16.34
C SER A 125 -19.15 -20.52 -17.61
N ALA A 126 -19.84 -21.65 -17.75
CA ALA A 126 -19.85 -22.42 -18.99
C ALA A 126 -21.22 -23.01 -19.28
N SER A 127 -21.60 -23.01 -20.55
CA SER A 127 -22.80 -23.67 -21.04
C SER A 127 -22.43 -25.02 -21.67
N VAL A 128 -22.87 -26.13 -21.06
CA VAL A 128 -22.59 -27.49 -21.52
C VAL A 128 -23.78 -28.01 -22.35
N PRO A 129 -23.59 -28.33 -23.64
CA PRO A 129 -24.65 -28.91 -24.46
C PRO A 129 -25.14 -30.26 -23.91
N THR A 130 -26.46 -30.45 -23.87
CA THR A 130 -27.07 -31.75 -23.52
C THR A 130 -27.36 -32.55 -24.78
N PHE A 131 -27.08 -33.85 -24.75
CA PHE A 131 -27.29 -34.73 -25.90
C PHE A 131 -28.53 -35.60 -25.72
N PHE A 132 -28.82 -35.98 -24.48
CA PHE A 132 -29.91 -36.89 -24.14
C PHE A 132 -31.08 -36.15 -23.50
N ILE A 133 -30.83 -35.14 -22.66
CA ILE A 133 -31.88 -34.31 -22.06
C ILE A 133 -32.65 -33.54 -23.15
N GLY A 134 -31.93 -33.01 -24.15
CA GLY A 134 -32.54 -32.33 -25.30
C GLY A 134 -33.24 -33.25 -26.31
N LEU A 135 -32.96 -34.56 -26.31
CA LEU A 135 -33.42 -35.51 -27.35
C LEU A 135 -34.95 -35.67 -27.42
N GLY A 136 -35.67 -35.29 -26.36
CA GLY A 136 -37.13 -35.39 -26.28
C GLY A 136 -37.90 -34.06 -26.27
N GLY A 137 -37.22 -32.91 -26.34
CA GLY A 137 -37.86 -31.60 -26.10
C GLY A 137 -38.43 -31.41 -24.70
N LEU A 138 -38.08 -32.31 -23.76
CA LEU A 138 -38.58 -32.34 -22.38
C LEU A 138 -37.66 -31.59 -21.39
N GLY A 139 -36.52 -31.08 -21.84
CA GLY A 139 -35.53 -30.43 -20.98
C GLY A 139 -34.67 -29.41 -21.73
N PRO A 140 -33.80 -28.68 -21.00
CA PRO A 140 -32.99 -27.61 -21.55
C PRO A 140 -31.91 -28.16 -22.49
N GLU A 141 -31.68 -27.47 -23.61
CA GLU A 141 -30.65 -27.85 -24.60
C GLU A 141 -29.22 -27.70 -24.04
N LYS A 142 -29.04 -26.87 -23.01
CA LYS A 142 -27.76 -26.61 -22.36
C LYS A 142 -27.92 -26.60 -20.84
N LEU A 143 -26.87 -27.01 -20.14
CA LEU A 143 -26.74 -26.88 -18.70
C LEU A 143 -25.66 -25.83 -18.39
N ASP A 144 -26.06 -24.76 -17.73
CA ASP A 144 -25.13 -23.72 -17.30
C ASP A 144 -24.52 -24.07 -15.96
N VAL A 145 -23.20 -23.98 -15.88
CA VAL A 145 -22.43 -24.15 -14.65
C VAL A 145 -21.63 -22.90 -14.38
N SER A 146 -21.56 -22.48 -13.12
CA SER A 146 -20.74 -21.34 -12.70
C SER A 146 -19.90 -21.67 -11.49
N VAL A 147 -18.72 -21.07 -11.43
CA VAL A 147 -17.77 -21.15 -10.32
C VAL A 147 -17.32 -19.73 -9.98
N ALA A 148 -16.94 -19.52 -8.73
CA ALA A 148 -16.35 -18.26 -8.29
C ALA A 148 -15.11 -18.57 -7.47
N ALA A 149 -14.08 -17.76 -7.64
CA ALA A 149 -12.84 -17.83 -6.88
C ALA A 149 -12.54 -16.45 -6.28
N GLN A 150 -11.89 -16.46 -5.13
CA GLN A 150 -11.52 -15.24 -4.41
C GLN A 150 -10.06 -15.31 -3.97
N ALA A 151 -9.36 -14.19 -4.10
CA ALA A 151 -8.04 -13.99 -3.53
C ALA A 151 -8.03 -12.76 -2.64
N ILE A 152 -7.19 -12.80 -1.61
CA ILE A 152 -6.92 -11.65 -0.77
C ILE A 152 -5.53 -11.13 -1.10
N TYR A 153 -5.39 -9.81 -1.28
CA TYR A 153 -4.11 -9.18 -1.63
C TYR A 153 -3.57 -8.31 -0.49
N PRO A 154 -2.24 -8.26 -0.29
CA PRO A 154 -1.63 -7.38 0.70
C PRO A 154 -1.59 -5.93 0.22
N LYS A 155 -1.71 -5.00 1.17
CA LYS A 155 -1.54 -3.57 0.90
C LYS A 155 -0.05 -3.21 0.80
N SER A 156 0.26 -2.13 0.08
CA SER A 156 1.58 -1.50 0.15
C SER A 156 1.72 -0.67 1.42
N VAL A 157 2.96 -0.40 1.82
CA VAL A 157 3.30 0.41 2.99
C VAL A 157 4.26 1.52 2.57
N GLU A 158 3.97 2.74 2.99
CA GLU A 158 4.90 3.86 3.00
C GLU A 158 5.15 4.26 4.45
N ALA A 159 6.38 4.08 4.92
CA ALA A 159 6.76 4.37 6.31
C ALA A 159 7.79 5.50 6.37
N ALA A 160 7.51 6.53 7.15
CA ALA A 160 8.43 7.63 7.43
C ALA A 160 8.99 7.49 8.86
N LEU A 161 10.30 7.28 8.96
CA LEU A 161 11.03 7.23 10.24
C LEU A 161 11.50 8.64 10.62
N VAL A 162 10.80 9.29 11.55
CA VAL A 162 11.14 10.62 12.08
C VAL A 162 11.97 10.47 13.35
N LEU A 163 13.28 10.63 13.20
CA LEU A 163 14.28 10.22 14.19
C LEU A 163 14.95 11.44 14.84
N ASP A 164 14.83 11.54 16.17
CA ASP A 164 15.51 12.55 16.96
C ASP A 164 17.02 12.28 16.97
N VAL A 165 17.81 13.21 16.44
CA VAL A 165 19.27 13.16 16.48
C VAL A 165 19.84 14.39 17.18
N THR A 166 19.12 14.91 18.16
CA THR A 166 19.52 16.10 18.92
C THR A 166 20.63 15.80 19.92
N GLY A 167 21.22 16.84 20.50
CA GLY A 167 22.36 16.68 21.41
C GLY A 167 22.06 15.80 22.65
N SER A 168 20.81 15.71 23.09
CA SER A 168 20.39 14.83 24.20
C SER A 168 20.58 13.34 23.89
N MET A 169 20.55 12.98 22.59
CA MET A 169 20.78 11.62 22.10
C MET A 169 22.25 11.20 22.14
N GLY A 170 23.18 12.01 22.63
CA GLY A 170 24.60 11.67 22.67
C GLY A 170 24.90 10.35 23.40
N GLY A 171 26.00 9.68 23.02
CA GLY A 171 26.51 8.53 23.77
C GLY A 171 25.87 7.19 23.40
N SER A 172 25.27 6.50 24.37
CA SER A 172 24.59 5.20 24.15
C SER A 172 23.26 5.37 23.41
N LYS A 173 22.50 6.43 23.72
CA LYS A 173 21.19 6.69 23.14
C LYS A 173 21.17 6.70 21.61
N ILE A 174 22.10 7.42 20.98
CA ILE A 174 22.20 7.44 19.51
C ILE A 174 22.56 6.07 18.96
N ARG A 175 23.39 5.28 19.66
CA ARG A 175 23.74 3.91 19.23
C ARG A 175 22.51 3.00 19.29
N ALA A 176 21.77 3.03 20.40
CA ALA A 176 20.51 2.31 20.54
C ALA A 176 19.50 2.68 19.46
N LEU A 177 19.39 3.98 19.12
CA LEU A 177 18.53 4.43 18.02
C LEU A 177 18.98 3.86 16.66
N ARG A 178 20.28 3.79 16.40
CA ARG A 178 20.79 3.18 15.15
C ARG A 178 20.42 1.70 15.08
N ASP A 179 20.66 0.97 16.17
CA ASP A 179 20.38 -0.47 16.24
C ASP A 179 18.86 -0.74 16.12
N ALA A 180 18.03 0.04 16.81
CA ALA A 180 16.57 -0.07 16.76
C ALA A 180 16.00 0.28 15.37
N ALA A 181 16.48 1.36 14.74
CA ALA A 181 16.04 1.75 13.40
C ALA A 181 16.52 0.77 12.33
N GLU A 182 17.72 0.20 12.45
CA GLU A 182 18.21 -0.87 11.59
C GLU A 182 17.34 -2.12 11.72
N ALA A 183 17.03 -2.54 12.95
CA ALA A 183 16.14 -3.69 13.20
C ALA A 183 14.74 -3.47 12.60
N PHE A 184 14.20 -2.25 12.69
CA PHE A 184 12.93 -1.89 12.07
C PHE A 184 12.98 -2.05 10.54
N VAL A 185 13.99 -1.47 9.89
CA VAL A 185 14.16 -1.54 8.42
C VAL A 185 14.32 -2.99 7.97
N ASN A 186 15.20 -3.76 8.62
CA ASN A 186 15.44 -5.17 8.28
C ASN A 186 14.24 -6.08 8.54
N THR A 187 13.35 -5.72 9.47
CA THR A 187 12.11 -6.48 9.72
C THR A 187 11.07 -6.27 8.61
N LEU A 188 10.94 -5.02 8.15
CA LEU A 188 9.98 -4.63 7.11
C LEU A 188 10.46 -4.96 5.69
N VAL A 189 11.75 -4.80 5.43
CA VAL A 189 12.40 -5.12 4.16
C VAL A 189 13.59 -6.04 4.46
N PRO A 190 13.35 -7.36 4.61
CA PRO A 190 14.42 -8.31 4.86
C PRO A 190 15.45 -8.27 3.72
N PRO A 191 16.76 -8.22 4.01
CA PRO A 191 17.81 -8.11 3.00
C PRO A 191 17.71 -9.15 1.88
N ASP A 192 17.39 -10.40 2.23
CA ASP A 192 17.25 -11.52 1.29
C ASP A 192 16.07 -11.39 0.32
N SER A 193 15.16 -10.46 0.60
CA SER A 193 13.95 -10.20 -0.19
C SER A 193 13.85 -8.77 -0.72
N ALA A 194 14.88 -7.95 -0.50
CA ALA A 194 14.86 -6.54 -0.89
C ALA A 194 14.62 -6.35 -2.40
N ASP A 195 15.27 -7.18 -3.24
CA ASP A 195 15.12 -7.14 -4.69
C ASP A 195 13.74 -7.61 -5.18
N ALA A 196 12.98 -8.32 -4.34
CA ALA A 196 11.65 -8.84 -4.64
C ALA A 196 10.53 -8.06 -3.93
N ASN A 197 10.85 -7.11 -3.06
CA ASN A 197 9.86 -6.36 -2.29
C ASN A 197 9.55 -5.03 -2.99
N GLU A 198 8.41 -4.95 -3.67
CA GLU A 198 7.90 -3.69 -4.22
C GLU A 198 6.75 -3.09 -3.38
N LYS A 199 6.49 -3.67 -2.19
CA LYS A 199 5.34 -3.27 -1.35
C LYS A 199 5.70 -2.27 -0.27
N VAL A 200 6.91 -2.32 0.28
CA VAL A 200 7.28 -1.51 1.44
C VAL A 200 8.33 -0.47 1.06
N ARG A 201 7.94 0.81 1.13
CA ARG A 201 8.85 1.95 0.94
C ARG A 201 9.13 2.63 2.27
N ILE A 202 10.39 2.91 2.53
CA ILE A 202 10.82 3.55 3.78
C ILE A 202 11.50 4.87 3.46
N ALA A 203 11.16 5.90 4.23
CA ALA A 203 11.88 7.16 4.29
C ALA A 203 12.52 7.33 5.67
N VAL A 204 13.68 8.00 5.72
CA VAL A 204 14.39 8.29 6.96
C VAL A 204 14.55 9.81 7.09
N ILE A 205 14.03 10.37 8.16
CA ILE A 205 13.96 11.80 8.44
C ILE A 205 14.67 12.08 9.77
N PRO A 206 16.00 12.21 9.77
CA PRO A 206 16.73 12.70 10.93
C PRO A 206 16.40 14.17 11.17
N TYR A 207 16.07 14.54 12.41
CA TYR A 207 15.81 15.92 12.77
C TYR A 207 16.63 16.37 13.98
N ALA A 208 17.01 17.65 13.96
CA ALA A 208 17.52 18.37 15.11
C ALA A 208 16.84 19.74 15.18
N SER A 209 17.60 20.84 14.98
CA SER A 209 17.00 22.18 14.86
C SER A 209 16.40 22.41 13.47
N GLY A 210 16.57 21.46 12.57
CA GLY A 210 15.96 21.43 11.25
C GLY A 210 16.08 20.02 10.68
N VAL A 211 15.68 19.87 9.42
CA VAL A 211 15.88 18.64 8.64
C VAL A 211 16.80 18.97 7.48
N ASN A 212 17.77 18.11 7.22
CA ASN A 212 18.62 18.21 6.05
C ASN A 212 17.95 17.45 4.90
N ILE A 213 17.57 18.13 3.81
CA ILE A 213 16.92 17.51 2.65
C ILE A 213 17.76 17.56 1.37
N GLY A 214 19.03 17.95 1.51
CA GLY A 214 19.95 18.18 0.41
C GLY A 214 19.79 19.55 -0.24
N THR A 215 20.88 20.04 -0.84
CA THR A 215 20.99 21.44 -1.30
C THR A 215 19.91 21.86 -2.30
N SER A 216 19.72 21.04 -3.32
CA SER A 216 18.79 21.35 -4.42
C SER A 216 17.34 21.40 -3.94
N ARG A 217 16.95 20.42 -3.11
CA ARG A 217 15.58 20.33 -2.58
C ARG A 217 15.29 21.45 -1.59
N ALA A 218 16.21 21.76 -0.68
CA ALA A 218 16.04 22.86 0.27
C ALA A 218 15.95 24.21 -0.44
N THR A 219 16.81 24.47 -1.43
CA THR A 219 16.71 25.71 -2.25
C THR A 219 15.35 25.83 -2.93
N THR A 220 14.83 24.72 -3.45
CA THR A 220 13.52 24.67 -4.12
C THR A 220 12.37 24.88 -3.12
N ALA A 221 12.40 24.16 -2.00
CA ALA A 221 11.32 24.16 -1.01
C ALA A 221 11.19 25.49 -0.26
N THR A 222 12.28 26.23 -0.10
CA THR A 222 12.29 27.56 0.52
C THR A 222 12.07 28.70 -0.48
N GLY A 223 11.92 28.41 -1.78
CA GLY A 223 11.86 29.42 -2.83
C GLY A 223 13.12 30.29 -2.89
N GLY A 224 14.28 29.73 -2.53
CA GLY A 224 15.55 30.44 -2.45
C GLY A 224 15.67 31.39 -1.25
N TRP A 225 14.73 31.38 -0.31
CA TRP A 225 14.80 32.23 0.89
C TRP A 225 16.00 31.85 1.78
N ASN A 226 16.69 32.88 2.26
CA ASN A 226 17.90 32.74 3.07
C ASN A 226 17.82 33.62 4.34
N ALA A 227 17.80 32.99 5.52
CA ALA A 227 17.80 33.67 6.81
C ALA A 227 19.03 34.58 7.07
N SER A 228 20.11 34.44 6.29
CA SER A 228 21.39 35.13 6.51
C SER A 228 22.14 35.53 5.21
N ARG A 229 21.50 35.72 4.05
CA ARG A 229 22.09 36.20 2.76
C ARG A 229 23.39 35.51 2.24
N LYS A 230 24.00 34.57 2.96
CA LYS A 230 25.22 33.81 2.66
C LYS A 230 25.01 32.37 3.15
N SER A 231 24.30 31.65 2.27
CA SER A 231 24.05 30.21 2.15
C SER A 231 23.54 29.42 3.38
N PHE A 232 22.26 28.97 3.31
CA PHE A 232 21.83 27.65 3.80
C PHE A 232 21.38 26.89 2.59
N GLU A 233 22.15 25.87 2.24
CA GLU A 233 21.88 25.15 1.03
C GLU A 233 20.94 23.98 1.29
N TYR A 234 21.11 23.25 2.41
CA TYR A 234 20.49 21.92 2.60
C TYR A 234 19.47 21.81 3.75
N CYS A 235 19.30 22.85 4.57
CA CYS A 235 18.52 22.78 5.81
C CYS A 235 17.17 23.49 5.73
N VAL A 236 16.13 22.84 6.23
CA VAL A 236 14.74 23.32 6.25
C VAL A 236 14.13 23.20 7.64
N SER A 237 13.12 24.03 7.89
CA SER A 237 12.35 24.10 9.13
C SER A 237 10.85 24.09 8.85
N GLU A 238 10.03 24.16 9.90
CA GLU A 238 8.57 24.26 9.80
C GLU A 238 8.08 25.49 9.01
N ARG A 239 6.76 25.55 8.71
CA ARG A 239 6.10 26.74 8.18
C ARG A 239 5.55 27.63 9.29
N THR A 240 5.26 28.88 8.97
CA THR A 240 4.51 29.81 9.83
C THR A 240 3.45 30.51 9.01
N GLY A 241 2.54 31.24 9.67
CA GLY A 241 1.42 31.90 9.00
C GLY A 241 0.25 30.96 8.72
N ALA A 242 -0.52 31.25 7.68
CA ALA A 242 -1.77 30.53 7.39
C ALA A 242 -1.55 29.05 7.03
N GLN A 243 -0.41 28.71 6.42
CA GLN A 243 -0.04 27.36 6.00
C GLN A 243 0.90 26.66 7.01
N ALA A 244 0.95 27.13 8.25
CA ALA A 244 1.82 26.55 9.29
C ALA A 244 1.54 25.06 9.54
N TYR A 245 0.28 24.63 9.34
CA TYR A 245 -0.20 23.28 9.65
C TYR A 245 -0.89 22.60 8.47
N SER A 246 -0.61 23.02 7.24
CA SER A 246 -1.08 22.30 6.05
C SER A 246 0.03 21.43 5.45
N ASP A 247 -0.32 20.59 4.48
CA ASP A 247 0.59 19.89 3.57
C ASP A 247 0.62 20.51 2.18
N ASP A 248 0.15 21.76 2.03
CA ASP A 248 0.20 22.49 0.76
C ASP A 248 1.61 22.40 0.17
N SER A 249 1.70 22.23 -1.16
CA SER A 249 2.99 22.08 -1.82
C SER A 249 3.88 23.31 -1.61
N TYR A 250 5.20 23.12 -1.69
CA TYR A 250 6.18 24.20 -1.61
C TYR A 250 6.00 25.27 -2.70
N THR A 251 5.31 24.94 -3.79
CA THR A 251 4.94 25.89 -4.86
C THR A 251 3.82 26.84 -4.44
N THR A 252 2.97 26.43 -3.50
CA THR A 252 1.89 27.24 -2.92
C THR A 252 2.40 28.07 -1.74
N ALA A 253 3.14 27.44 -0.84
CA ALA A 253 3.71 28.10 0.34
C ALA A 253 5.06 27.48 0.69
N VAL A 254 6.11 28.29 0.59
CA VAL A 254 7.49 27.89 0.90
C VAL A 254 7.67 27.51 2.37
N VAL A 255 8.63 26.65 2.64
CA VAL A 255 9.04 26.30 4.01
C VAL A 255 10.07 27.27 4.56
N GLY A 256 10.19 27.32 5.88
CA GLY A 256 11.21 28.11 6.53
C GLY A 256 12.62 27.55 6.27
N PRO A 257 13.62 28.38 5.92
CA PRO A 257 15.01 27.93 5.86
C PRO A 257 15.56 27.64 7.26
N GLY A 258 16.55 26.75 7.36
CA GLY A 258 17.37 26.65 8.58
C GLY A 258 18.11 27.96 8.89
N THR A 259 18.47 28.21 10.15
CA THR A 259 19.12 29.48 10.56
C THR A 259 20.64 29.40 10.70
N VAL A 260 21.29 28.37 10.13
CA VAL A 260 22.74 28.07 10.26
C VAL A 260 23.61 29.22 9.66
N ARG A 261 24.92 29.10 9.41
CA ARG A 261 25.64 29.92 8.40
C ARG A 261 26.48 29.02 7.51
N SER A 262 26.46 29.16 6.17
CA SER A 262 27.31 28.27 5.33
C SER A 262 28.77 28.46 5.70
N GLY A 263 29.47 27.33 5.79
CA GLY A 263 30.84 27.26 6.31
C GLY A 263 30.94 27.34 7.84
N TYR A 264 29.84 27.49 8.57
CA TYR A 264 29.82 27.56 10.04
C TYR A 264 28.74 26.64 10.63
N LYS A 265 29.12 25.68 11.48
CA LYS A 265 28.18 24.88 12.27
C LYS A 265 27.56 25.68 13.44
N ARG A 266 26.98 26.86 13.15
CA ARG A 266 26.29 27.73 14.12
C ARG A 266 25.08 28.39 13.47
N GLY A 267 23.92 28.31 14.13
CA GLY A 267 22.72 29.02 13.70
C GLY A 267 22.32 30.16 14.61
N TYR A 268 21.51 31.06 14.07
CA TYR A 268 21.02 32.26 14.72
C TYR A 268 19.70 32.02 15.45
N TYR A 269 19.60 32.56 16.65
CA TYR A 269 18.42 32.48 17.50
C TYR A 269 18.17 33.80 18.24
N LYS A 270 16.91 34.02 18.61
CA LYS A 270 16.47 35.14 19.44
C LYS A 270 16.75 34.85 20.91
N SER A 271 17.42 35.78 21.58
CA SER A 271 17.64 35.74 23.03
C SER A 271 17.28 37.10 23.62
N GLY A 272 16.11 37.18 24.27
CA GLY A 272 15.54 38.44 24.73
C GLY A 272 15.35 39.43 23.57
N ASN A 273 15.98 40.59 23.66
CA ASN A 273 16.03 41.62 22.60
C ASN A 273 17.37 41.63 21.85
N SER A 274 17.96 40.45 21.62
CA SER A 274 19.22 40.27 20.88
C SER A 274 19.15 39.04 19.98
N VAL A 275 19.96 39.04 18.92
CA VAL A 275 20.21 37.87 18.07
C VAL A 275 21.58 37.33 18.40
N ARG A 276 21.65 36.03 18.68
CA ARG A 276 22.90 35.32 19.02
C ARG A 276 23.09 34.15 18.06
N SER A 277 24.33 33.68 17.94
CA SER A 277 24.62 32.43 17.21
C SER A 277 25.11 31.35 18.17
N SER A 278 24.71 30.10 17.95
CA SER A 278 25.15 28.94 18.74
C SER A 278 25.28 27.70 17.86
N SER A 279 26.21 26.81 18.22
CA SER A 279 26.32 25.46 17.64
C SER A 279 25.16 24.54 18.05
N GLY A 280 24.27 24.99 18.94
CA GLY A 280 23.02 24.31 19.26
C GLY A 280 21.93 24.46 18.20
N PHE A 281 21.98 25.46 17.31
CA PHE A 281 20.96 25.64 16.26
C PHE A 281 21.52 25.18 14.92
N VAL A 282 21.71 23.87 14.76
CA VAL A 282 22.36 23.27 13.59
C VAL A 282 21.43 22.25 12.92
N CYS A 283 21.63 22.06 11.61
CA CYS A 283 21.02 20.94 10.91
C CYS A 283 21.78 19.65 11.20
N PRO A 284 21.12 18.49 11.22
CA PRO A 284 21.83 17.22 11.20
C PRO A 284 22.69 17.09 9.93
N ASP A 285 23.87 16.48 10.07
CA ASP A 285 24.74 16.18 8.92
C ASP A 285 24.12 15.11 8.01
N ALA A 286 23.30 14.22 8.57
CA ALA A 286 22.58 13.17 7.85
C ALA A 286 21.45 13.76 6.98
N GLU A 287 21.52 13.55 5.66
CA GLU A 287 20.46 13.93 4.72
C GLU A 287 19.28 12.96 4.82
N LEU A 288 18.07 13.53 4.74
CA LEU A 288 16.82 12.80 4.62
C LEU A 288 16.86 11.88 3.41
N VAL A 289 16.48 10.62 3.63
CA VAL A 289 16.28 9.65 2.56
C VAL A 289 14.78 9.65 2.23
N PRO A 290 14.38 10.03 1.00
CA PRO A 290 12.98 9.99 0.62
C PRO A 290 12.52 8.52 0.46
N LEU A 291 11.22 8.31 0.23
CA LEU A 291 10.67 6.96 0.10
C LEU A 291 11.46 6.13 -0.93
N THR A 292 11.91 4.95 -0.51
CA THR A 292 12.64 4.02 -1.37
C THR A 292 12.28 2.58 -1.04
N LEU A 293 12.29 1.72 -2.06
CA LEU A 293 12.18 0.27 -1.91
C LEU A 293 13.52 -0.35 -1.48
N ASP A 294 14.63 0.32 -1.79
CA ASP A 294 15.98 -0.15 -1.50
C ASP A 294 16.42 0.30 -0.09
N PRO A 295 16.49 -0.60 0.90
CA PRO A 295 16.99 -0.27 2.24
C PRO A 295 18.51 -0.03 2.22
N GLY A 296 19.21 -0.51 1.20
CA GLY A 296 20.65 -0.38 1.01
C GLY A 296 21.48 -1.18 2.00
N SER A 297 22.59 -0.59 2.43
CA SER A 297 23.47 -1.15 3.45
C SER A 297 24.24 -0.03 4.13
N SER A 298 24.90 -0.32 5.25
CA SER A 298 25.74 0.67 5.95
C SER A 298 26.83 1.30 5.06
N SER A 299 27.21 0.66 3.96
CA SER A 299 28.24 1.15 3.01
C SER A 299 27.68 1.92 1.81
N LYS A 300 26.37 1.83 1.51
CA LYS A 300 25.77 2.41 0.29
C LYS A 300 25.20 3.81 0.57
N ARG A 301 25.98 4.86 0.26
CA ARG A 301 25.59 6.25 0.52
C ARG A 301 24.20 6.60 -0.06
N GLY A 302 23.43 7.38 0.69
CA GLY A 302 22.09 7.84 0.27
C GLY A 302 20.96 6.84 0.51
N THR A 303 21.23 5.69 1.14
CA THR A 303 20.21 4.68 1.47
C THR A 303 19.80 4.72 2.94
N PRO A 304 18.62 4.17 3.30
CA PRO A 304 18.14 4.15 4.68
C PRO A 304 19.15 3.59 5.67
N LEU A 305 19.69 2.39 5.42
CA LEU A 305 20.64 1.74 6.34
C LEU A 305 21.96 2.48 6.45
N HIS A 306 22.45 3.11 5.38
CA HIS A 306 23.63 3.97 5.45
C HIS A 306 23.39 5.20 6.32
N THR A 307 22.26 5.89 6.10
CA THR A 307 21.91 7.09 6.86
C THR A 307 21.74 6.75 8.34
N ILE A 308 21.04 5.65 8.66
CA ILE A 308 20.87 5.14 10.02
C ILE A 308 22.23 4.84 10.66
N ALA A 309 23.10 4.06 10.02
CA ALA A 309 24.41 3.69 10.58
C ALA A 309 25.29 4.91 10.93
N ASN A 310 25.06 6.07 10.29
CA ASN A 310 25.88 7.27 10.43
C ASN A 310 25.20 8.41 11.22
N LEU A 311 24.04 8.20 11.85
CA LEU A 311 23.33 9.26 12.60
C LEU A 311 24.16 9.81 13.76
N GLN A 312 24.34 11.12 13.85
CA GLN A 312 25.10 11.76 14.94
C GLN A 312 24.23 12.73 15.74
N ALA A 313 24.33 12.64 17.06
CA ALA A 313 23.62 13.51 17.99
C ALA A 313 24.19 14.92 17.98
N SER A 314 23.39 15.93 17.60
CA SER A 314 23.78 17.33 17.64
C SER A 314 22.59 18.29 17.60
N GLY A 315 22.77 19.48 18.18
CA GLY A 315 21.78 20.55 18.09
C GLY A 315 20.61 20.44 19.07
N ASN A 316 19.72 21.44 19.01
CA ASN A 316 18.50 21.55 19.79
C ASN A 316 17.33 20.87 19.08
N THR A 317 16.23 20.67 19.80
CA THR A 317 15.13 19.79 19.41
C THR A 317 13.96 20.57 18.82
N ALA A 318 13.89 20.64 17.48
CA ALA A 318 12.74 21.19 16.75
C ALA A 318 11.85 20.06 16.21
N GLY A 319 11.30 19.24 17.11
CA GLY A 319 10.57 18.02 16.72
C GLY A 319 9.32 18.26 15.87
N GLN A 320 8.65 19.41 16.01
CA GLN A 320 7.58 19.80 15.11
C GLN A 320 8.06 19.96 13.64
N THR A 321 9.33 20.35 13.42
CA THR A 321 9.92 20.32 12.07
C THR A 321 10.06 18.89 11.57
N GLY A 322 10.51 17.96 12.44
CA GLY A 322 10.58 16.53 12.10
C GLY A 322 9.21 15.98 11.71
N VAL A 323 8.16 16.29 12.47
CA VAL A 323 6.77 15.89 12.17
C VAL A 323 6.31 16.44 10.82
N ALA A 324 6.52 17.74 10.56
CA ALA A 324 6.16 18.36 9.29
C ALA A 324 6.84 17.66 8.10
N TRP A 325 8.14 17.37 8.20
CA TRP A 325 8.87 16.71 7.11
C TRP A 325 8.53 15.23 6.97
N GLY A 326 8.21 14.53 8.06
CA GLY A 326 7.63 13.20 7.99
C GLY A 326 6.31 13.20 7.21
N TRP A 327 5.46 14.22 7.43
CA TRP A 327 4.20 14.38 6.71
C TRP A 327 4.43 14.71 5.24
N TYR A 328 5.29 15.68 4.94
CA TYR A 328 5.59 16.09 3.56
C TYR A 328 6.22 14.98 2.73
N THR A 329 7.02 14.09 3.33
CA THR A 329 7.55 12.92 2.61
C THR A 329 6.45 11.91 2.24
N LEU A 330 5.36 11.84 3.01
CA LEU A 330 4.23 10.94 2.76
C LEU A 330 3.10 11.58 1.93
N SER A 331 3.09 12.90 1.77
CA SER A 331 2.03 13.62 1.06
C SER A 331 2.26 13.66 -0.46
N SER A 332 1.27 13.24 -1.24
CA SER A 332 1.24 13.29 -2.71
C SER A 332 1.40 14.72 -3.25
N ARG A 333 0.97 15.75 -2.49
CA ARG A 333 1.16 17.17 -2.83
C ARG A 333 2.63 17.60 -2.92
N TRP A 334 3.53 16.83 -2.33
CA TRP A 334 4.97 17.07 -2.31
C TRP A 334 5.73 16.23 -3.34
N SER A 335 5.04 15.44 -4.17
CA SER A 335 5.64 14.58 -5.21
C SER A 335 6.57 15.30 -6.17
N GLY A 336 6.35 16.60 -6.42
CA GLY A 336 7.21 17.42 -7.29
C GLY A 336 8.63 17.64 -6.76
N LEU A 337 8.84 17.51 -5.44
CA LEU A 337 10.15 17.67 -4.80
C LEU A 337 11.00 16.39 -4.89
N TRP A 338 10.35 15.24 -5.08
CA TRP A 338 10.97 13.93 -4.99
C TRP A 338 11.29 13.35 -6.38
N PRO A 339 12.36 12.55 -6.50
CA PRO A 339 12.57 11.68 -7.67
C PRO A 339 11.33 10.81 -7.94
N SER A 340 11.15 10.37 -9.19
CA SER A 340 9.97 9.61 -9.65
C SER A 340 9.64 8.40 -8.79
N GLU A 341 10.66 7.62 -8.45
CA GLU A 341 10.63 6.39 -7.66
C GLU A 341 10.28 6.65 -6.18
N SER A 342 10.53 7.87 -5.71
CA SER A 342 10.29 8.30 -4.33
C SER A 342 8.99 9.08 -4.15
N ARG A 343 8.16 9.19 -5.19
CA ARG A 343 6.87 9.88 -5.08
C ARG A 343 5.91 9.06 -4.22
N PRO A 344 5.34 9.66 -3.16
CA PRO A 344 4.31 9.00 -2.37
C PRO A 344 3.06 8.75 -3.19
N ALA A 345 2.34 7.67 -2.88
CA ALA A 345 1.04 7.39 -3.47
C ALA A 345 0.01 8.48 -3.09
N PRO A 346 -1.04 8.71 -3.91
CA PRO A 346 -2.15 9.58 -3.54
C PRO A 346 -2.78 9.18 -2.21
N GLU A 347 -3.24 10.15 -1.42
CA GLU A 347 -3.93 9.92 -0.14
C GLU A 347 -5.23 9.12 -0.31
N THR A 348 -5.83 9.18 -1.50
CA THR A 348 -7.03 8.44 -1.87
C THR A 348 -6.75 6.98 -2.26
N ASP A 349 -5.49 6.55 -2.38
CA ASP A 349 -5.17 5.16 -2.72
C ASP A 349 -5.27 4.27 -1.47
N GLU A 350 -6.45 3.70 -1.26
CA GLU A 350 -6.74 2.80 -0.13
C GLU A 350 -5.88 1.52 -0.12
N ARG A 351 -5.16 1.22 -1.20
CA ARG A 351 -4.24 0.07 -1.28
C ARG A 351 -2.88 0.36 -0.64
N VAL A 352 -2.61 1.60 -0.26
CA VAL A 352 -1.36 2.03 0.38
C VAL A 352 -1.63 2.49 1.81
N LEU A 353 -0.96 1.85 2.76
CA LEU A 353 -0.97 2.25 4.16
C LEU A 353 0.18 3.23 4.41
N LYS A 354 -0.10 4.39 4.98
CA LYS A 354 0.90 5.41 5.32
C LYS A 354 1.15 5.43 6.82
N TYR A 355 2.41 5.28 7.22
CA TYR A 355 2.83 5.27 8.61
C TYR A 355 3.91 6.33 8.88
N MET A 356 3.78 7.03 9.99
CA MET A 356 4.85 7.89 10.53
C MET A 356 5.28 7.34 11.89
N LEU A 357 6.54 6.94 12.01
CA LEU A 357 7.14 6.59 13.30
C LEU A 357 7.88 7.83 13.82
N LEU A 358 7.35 8.44 14.86
CA LEU A 358 7.95 9.59 15.54
C LEU A 358 8.66 9.14 16.81
N MET A 359 9.94 9.49 16.94
CA MET A 359 10.72 9.17 18.14
C MET A 359 11.41 10.42 18.69
N THR A 360 11.52 10.49 20.02
CA THR A 360 12.29 11.52 20.73
C THR A 360 12.74 11.03 22.10
N ASP A 361 13.86 11.59 22.60
CA ASP A 361 14.33 11.37 23.96
C ASP A 361 14.11 12.54 24.93
N GLY A 362 13.38 13.56 24.49
CA GLY A 362 13.23 14.76 25.28
C GLY A 362 12.16 15.71 24.78
N GLU A 363 12.20 16.91 25.37
CA GLU A 363 11.27 17.97 25.05
C GLU A 363 11.67 18.69 23.76
N PHE A 364 10.68 18.93 22.91
CA PHE A 364 10.84 19.84 21.79
C PHE A 364 10.96 21.25 22.34
N ASN A 365 12.10 21.89 22.11
CA ASN A 365 12.47 23.14 22.77
C ASN A 365 12.83 24.26 21.80
N THR A 366 12.82 24.00 20.49
CA THR A 366 13.20 24.95 19.45
C THR A 366 12.09 25.08 18.42
N TYR A 367 11.76 26.30 18.02
CA TYR A 367 10.79 26.59 16.96
C TYR A 367 11.21 27.82 16.16
N PHE A 368 10.61 28.01 14.99
CA PHE A 368 10.98 29.10 14.09
C PHE A 368 9.81 30.01 13.77
N GLN A 369 10.10 31.32 13.68
CA GLN A 369 9.14 32.34 13.26
C GLN A 369 9.83 33.66 12.91
N PRO A 370 9.12 34.59 12.26
CA PRO A 370 9.59 35.96 12.09
C PRO A 370 9.80 36.67 13.43
N ALA A 371 10.79 37.54 13.51
CA ALA A 371 11.08 38.32 14.71
C ALA A 371 11.60 39.72 14.38
N ARG A 372 11.17 40.73 15.16
CA ARG A 372 11.77 42.06 15.14
C ARG A 372 12.67 42.24 16.35
N VAL A 373 13.96 42.48 16.12
CA VAL A 373 14.97 42.65 17.18
C VAL A 373 15.72 43.96 16.96
N ARG A 374 15.68 44.87 17.95
CA ARG A 374 16.33 46.19 17.88
C ARG A 374 16.02 46.96 16.58
N GLY A 375 14.77 46.89 16.12
CA GLY A 375 14.32 47.58 14.89
C GLY A 375 14.64 46.85 13.58
N VAL A 376 15.39 45.75 13.61
CA VAL A 376 15.68 44.89 12.46
C VAL A 376 14.65 43.78 12.38
N ASN A 377 14.03 43.59 11.20
CA ASN A 377 13.14 42.47 10.93
C ASN A 377 13.98 41.27 10.45
N TYR A 378 13.76 40.13 11.08
CA TYR A 378 14.26 38.83 10.67
C TYR A 378 13.06 38.04 10.17
N ASP A 379 13.09 37.65 8.91
CA ASP A 379 12.00 36.90 8.29
C ASP A 379 11.87 35.50 8.88
N TRP A 380 13.00 34.93 9.32
CA TRP A 380 13.06 33.62 9.94
C TRP A 380 14.15 33.54 11.00
N LEU A 381 13.78 33.26 12.26
CA LEU A 381 14.73 33.15 13.36
C LEU A 381 14.34 32.01 14.29
N ALA A 382 15.34 31.33 14.86
CA ALA A 382 15.09 30.30 15.86
C ALA A 382 14.70 30.93 17.21
N HIS A 383 13.77 30.30 17.90
CA HIS A 383 13.33 30.62 19.25
C HIS A 383 13.48 29.40 20.14
N THR A 384 13.62 29.63 21.44
CA THR A 384 13.59 28.56 22.45
C THR A 384 12.27 28.64 23.21
N GLY A 385 11.57 27.52 23.35
CA GLY A 385 10.28 27.48 24.04
C GLY A 385 9.58 26.12 23.92
N GLY A 386 9.59 25.38 25.03
CA GLY A 386 9.01 24.03 25.14
C GLY A 386 7.54 23.94 24.80
N SER A 387 6.73 24.82 25.41
CA SER A 387 5.27 24.82 25.23
C SER A 387 4.84 25.12 23.79
N GLU A 388 5.51 26.07 23.13
CA GLU A 388 5.22 26.44 21.74
C GLU A 388 5.57 25.30 20.79
N SER A 389 6.78 24.77 20.87
CA SER A 389 7.21 23.62 20.06
C SER A 389 6.29 22.40 20.27
N THR A 390 5.89 22.13 21.51
CA THR A 390 4.94 21.06 21.87
C THR A 390 3.58 21.26 21.20
N ASN A 391 2.98 22.44 21.34
CA ASN A 391 1.66 22.70 20.77
C ASN A 391 1.66 22.65 19.24
N ARG A 392 2.73 23.14 18.60
CA ARG A 392 2.91 23.06 17.14
C ARG A 392 3.04 21.62 16.64
N ALA A 393 3.84 20.80 17.33
CA ALA A 393 3.98 19.38 16.98
C ALA A 393 2.63 18.65 17.07
N ILE A 394 1.90 18.86 18.16
CA ILE A 394 0.57 18.25 18.34
C ILE A 394 -0.37 18.66 17.20
N ARG A 395 -0.39 19.95 16.84
CA ARG A 395 -1.25 20.41 15.73
C ARG A 395 -0.86 19.80 14.39
N LEU A 396 0.43 19.69 14.07
CA LEU A 396 0.89 19.00 12.86
C LEU A 396 0.50 17.51 12.86
N CYS A 397 0.61 16.84 14.01
CA CYS A 397 0.19 15.45 14.15
C CYS A 397 -1.32 15.27 13.93
N GLU A 398 -2.16 16.21 14.40
CA GLU A 398 -3.61 16.19 14.14
C GLU A 398 -3.89 16.24 12.63
N GLU A 399 -3.29 17.21 11.92
CA GLU A 399 -3.54 17.41 10.49
C GLU A 399 -2.98 16.25 9.64
N ALA A 400 -1.82 15.71 10.01
CA ALA A 400 -1.27 14.52 9.35
C ALA A 400 -2.16 13.29 9.54
N LYS A 401 -2.76 13.10 10.72
CA LYS A 401 -3.75 12.04 10.96
C LYS A 401 -5.00 12.23 10.14
N ASP A 402 -5.49 13.47 10.02
CA ASP A 402 -6.66 13.81 9.21
C ASP A 402 -6.40 13.57 7.70
N SER A 403 -5.14 13.61 7.25
CA SER A 403 -4.74 13.18 5.89
C SER A 403 -4.61 11.66 5.70
N GLY A 404 -4.96 10.85 6.69
CA GLY A 404 -4.94 9.37 6.61
C GLY A 404 -3.60 8.73 6.97
N ILE A 405 -2.70 9.45 7.65
CA ILE A 405 -1.42 8.90 8.10
C ILE A 405 -1.56 8.34 9.52
N LYS A 406 -1.18 7.08 9.70
CA LYS A 406 -1.12 6.47 11.03
C LYS A 406 0.21 6.83 11.72
N ILE A 407 0.13 7.57 12.82
CA ILE A 407 1.29 8.01 13.60
C ILE A 407 1.50 7.06 14.78
N ILE A 408 2.71 6.51 14.86
CA ILE A 408 3.20 5.69 15.95
C ILE A 408 4.31 6.47 16.64
N THR A 409 4.31 6.48 17.97
CA THR A 409 5.26 7.31 18.74
C THR A 409 6.07 6.46 19.72
N VAL A 410 7.35 6.80 19.88
CA VAL A 410 8.24 6.16 20.85
C VAL A 410 8.94 7.23 21.67
N GLY A 411 8.59 7.32 22.96
CA GLY A 411 9.30 8.14 23.93
C GLY A 411 10.46 7.37 24.55
N PHE A 412 11.69 7.75 24.25
CA PHE A 412 12.89 7.06 24.70
C PHE A 412 13.54 7.75 25.88
N GLN A 413 13.59 7.14 27.06
CA GLN A 413 14.20 7.72 28.26
C GLN A 413 13.68 9.14 28.60
N ILE A 414 12.42 9.42 28.27
CA ILE A 414 11.81 10.76 28.48
C ILE A 414 11.46 11.03 29.95
N GLY A 415 11.61 10.04 30.84
CA GLY A 415 11.55 10.18 32.29
C GLY A 415 10.29 10.90 32.77
N GLY A 416 10.46 11.96 33.56
CA GLY A 416 9.37 12.79 34.09
C GLY A 416 8.96 13.97 33.20
N ASN A 417 9.49 14.09 31.97
CA ASN A 417 9.24 15.26 31.13
C ASN A 417 7.78 15.30 30.65
N SER A 418 6.98 16.19 31.24
CA SER A 418 5.55 16.30 30.94
C SER A 418 5.26 16.72 29.50
N ASN A 419 6.12 17.55 28.90
CA ASN A 419 5.92 18.04 27.54
C ASN A 419 6.26 16.95 26.51
N ALA A 420 7.38 16.24 26.69
CA ALA A 420 7.74 15.10 25.83
C ALA A 420 6.65 14.02 25.85
N LYS A 421 6.17 13.64 27.04
CA LYS A 421 5.06 12.67 27.20
C LYS A 421 3.80 13.16 26.51
N LYS A 422 3.43 14.43 26.71
CA LYS A 422 2.24 15.03 26.11
C LYS A 422 2.29 14.98 24.58
N VAL A 423 3.43 15.31 23.96
CA VAL A 423 3.57 15.24 22.50
C VAL A 423 3.41 13.81 22.01
N MET A 424 4.15 12.85 22.58
CA MET A 424 4.09 11.45 22.14
C MET A 424 2.68 10.88 22.27
N GLU A 425 2.03 11.07 23.43
CA GLU A 425 0.68 10.59 23.66
C GLU A 425 -0.36 11.21 22.71
N LYS A 426 -0.27 12.53 22.43
CA LYS A 426 -1.24 13.23 21.57
C LYS A 426 -0.98 13.02 20.08
N CYS A 427 0.27 12.81 19.69
CA CYS A 427 0.64 12.54 18.30
C CYS A 427 0.24 11.14 17.86
N ALA A 428 0.32 10.13 18.74
CA ALA A 428 -0.11 8.77 18.44
C ALA A 428 -1.55 8.73 17.89
N SER A 429 -1.78 7.89 16.88
CA SER A 429 -3.11 7.73 16.27
C SER A 429 -4.10 7.02 17.20
N THR A 430 -3.62 6.06 17.98
CA THR A 430 -4.39 5.36 19.00
C THR A 430 -3.58 5.21 20.29
N PRO A 431 -4.21 4.93 21.45
CA PRO A 431 -3.46 4.67 22.68
C PRO A 431 -2.48 3.50 22.56
N SER A 432 -2.75 2.51 21.70
CA SER A 432 -1.85 1.38 21.42
C SER A 432 -0.68 1.73 20.47
N ASP A 433 -0.70 2.91 19.86
CA ASP A 433 0.40 3.39 19.00
C ASP A 433 1.37 4.33 19.78
N TYR A 434 1.19 4.45 21.10
CA TYR A 434 2.08 5.18 22.00
C TYR A 434 2.95 4.20 22.79
N TYR A 435 4.26 4.32 22.60
CA TYR A 435 5.25 3.46 23.25
C TYR A 435 6.21 4.27 24.09
N LEU A 436 6.68 3.64 25.17
CA LEU A 436 7.80 4.09 26.00
C LEU A 436 8.90 3.04 25.98
N ALA A 437 10.13 3.52 26.05
CA ALA A 437 11.34 2.72 26.23
C ALA A 437 12.22 3.41 27.26
N ASP A 438 12.50 2.76 28.38
CA ASP A 438 13.30 3.30 29.47
C ASP A 438 14.80 2.95 29.33
N ASP A 439 15.15 2.02 28.44
CA ASP A 439 16.52 1.66 28.12
C ASP A 439 16.73 1.27 26.64
N ASP A 440 18.01 1.03 26.31
CA ASP A 440 18.47 0.75 24.96
C ASP A 440 17.84 -0.55 24.40
N ASP A 441 17.66 -1.58 25.24
CA ASP A 441 17.09 -2.88 24.84
C ASP A 441 15.59 -2.75 24.59
N GLU A 442 14.87 -2.06 25.48
CA GLU A 442 13.45 -1.76 25.29
C GLU A 442 13.21 -0.96 24.01
N LEU A 443 14.09 -0.01 23.67
CA LEU A 443 13.96 0.76 22.44
C LEU A 443 13.99 -0.13 21.20
N ILE A 444 14.94 -1.07 21.15
CA ILE A 444 15.07 -2.04 20.07
C ILE A 444 13.82 -2.93 20.03
N GLU A 445 13.37 -3.43 21.18
CA GLU A 445 12.15 -4.24 21.27
C GLU A 445 10.92 -3.48 20.74
N ARG A 446 10.74 -2.21 21.11
CA ARG A 446 9.62 -1.38 20.63
C ARG A 446 9.66 -1.22 19.11
N PHE A 447 10.82 -0.90 18.55
CA PHE A 447 10.95 -0.76 17.09
C PHE A 447 10.66 -2.08 16.36
N SER A 448 11.18 -3.20 16.85
CA SER A 448 10.87 -4.52 16.29
C SER A 448 9.40 -4.89 16.42
N ALA A 449 8.75 -4.59 17.55
CA ALA A 449 7.32 -4.85 17.75
C ALA A 449 6.46 -4.04 16.76
N ILE A 450 6.78 -2.75 16.58
CA ILE A 450 6.10 -1.87 15.63
C ILE A 450 6.27 -2.38 14.19
N ALA A 451 7.50 -2.75 13.80
CA ALA A 451 7.76 -3.30 12.47
C ALA A 451 6.95 -4.59 12.22
N ASN A 452 6.88 -5.49 13.21
CA ASN A 452 6.07 -6.71 13.13
C ASN A 452 4.57 -6.43 13.08
N GLN A 453 4.09 -5.42 13.81
CA GLN A 453 2.69 -4.98 13.75
C GLN A 453 2.33 -4.45 12.35
N ILE A 454 3.18 -3.58 11.78
CA ILE A 454 3.00 -3.08 10.41
C ILE A 454 3.02 -4.25 9.43
N LYS A 455 4.00 -5.15 9.57
CA LYS A 455 4.15 -6.35 8.74
C LYS A 455 2.90 -7.22 8.74
N THR A 456 2.38 -7.51 9.93
CA THR A 456 1.17 -8.31 10.10
C THR A 456 -0.04 -7.59 9.49
N THR A 457 -0.14 -6.27 9.64
CA THR A 457 -1.27 -5.49 9.11
C THR A 457 -1.32 -5.51 7.59
N TYR A 458 -0.18 -5.34 6.90
CA TYR A 458 -0.18 -5.31 5.45
C TYR A 458 -0.25 -6.72 4.83
N LEU A 459 0.23 -7.76 5.53
CA LEU A 459 0.12 -9.17 5.13
C LEU A 459 -1.18 -9.84 5.56
N ALA A 460 -1.96 -9.24 6.46
CA ALA A 460 -3.18 -9.83 6.97
C ALA A 460 -4.12 -10.16 5.81
N ARG A 461 -4.54 -11.43 5.76
CA ARG A 461 -5.53 -11.95 4.83
C ARG A 461 -6.91 -11.63 5.40
#